data_AF-A0A9P6VNY1-F1
#
_entry.id   AF-A0A9P6VNY1-F1
#
_cell.length_a   1.000
_cell.length_b   1.000
_cell.length_c   1.000
_cell.angle_alpha   90.00
_cell.angle_beta   90.00
_cell.angle_gamma   90.00
#
_symmetry.space_group_name_H-M   'P 1'
#
loop_
_entity.id
_entity.type
_entity.pdbx_description
1 polymer ?
#
loop_
_entity_poly.entity_id
_entity_poly.type
_entity_poly.pdbx_seq_one_letter_code
_entity_poly.pdbx_strand_id
1 'polypeptide(L)'
;MAGAYCSTIPRTIDTTPAGVTGLLVSVIIEWLADPLFVKTKEIWDEFRITIREGLAIVEFTPSTSAKCLEFFCPPNIRNYLKLFWNRWYRHTLIIYKPTFDATKTPCLLLATMVLLGAIMSQNEEDASGARDWLEVAEESIFKDKWLSSYLANSVNDCFVSNRAQVTQLQAAFFICILQNWEGSDSAKTRIRRSRHGMLVAVRYWTAAHLGWPIADLCRQREIFT
;
A
#
# COMPACT_ATOMS: atom_id res chain seq x y z
N MET A 1 -19.75 -35.82 13.95
CA MET A 1 -19.09 -35.82 12.63
C MET A 1 -17.95 -34.82 12.69
N ALA A 2 -16.75 -35.34 12.89
CA ALA A 2 -15.52 -34.59 13.04
C ALA A 2 -14.76 -34.56 11.72
N GLY A 3 -13.99 -33.50 11.48
CA GLY A 3 -13.13 -33.37 10.31
C GLY A 3 -12.39 -32.04 10.30
N ALA A 4 -11.35 -31.94 11.13
CA ALA A 4 -10.41 -30.81 11.15
C ALA A 4 -9.48 -30.86 9.93
N TYR A 5 -9.31 -29.75 9.23
CA TYR A 5 -8.20 -29.52 8.30
C TYR A 5 -7.27 -28.46 8.90
N CYS A 6 -6.38 -28.93 9.77
CA CYS A 6 -5.17 -28.24 10.19
C CYS A 6 -4.05 -28.71 9.25
N SER A 7 -3.64 -27.88 8.30
CA SER A 7 -2.45 -28.16 7.47
C SER A 7 -1.21 -27.67 8.21
N THR A 8 -0.69 -28.53 9.07
CA THR A 8 0.63 -28.40 9.69
C THR A 8 1.70 -28.67 8.63
N ILE A 9 2.61 -27.72 8.43
CA ILE A 9 3.82 -27.88 7.61
C ILE A 9 4.67 -29.02 8.22
N PRO A 10 5.14 -30.02 7.45
CA PRO A 10 6.06 -31.02 7.98
C PRO A 10 7.44 -30.38 8.14
N ARG A 11 7.83 -30.07 9.39
CA ARG A 11 9.21 -29.74 9.76
C ARG A 11 10.00 -31.02 10.02
N THR A 12 10.48 -31.66 8.96
CA THR A 12 11.71 -32.46 8.96
C THR A 12 12.22 -32.49 7.52
N ILE A 13 13.12 -31.57 7.17
CA ILE A 13 13.84 -31.61 5.90
C ILE A 13 15.25 -32.10 6.21
N ASP A 14 15.55 -33.32 5.77
CA ASP A 14 16.92 -33.78 5.55
C ASP A 14 17.56 -32.86 4.51
N THR A 15 18.41 -31.93 4.94
CA THR A 15 19.02 -30.93 4.06
C THR A 15 20.36 -31.40 3.52
N THR A 16 20.33 -32.07 2.37
CA THR A 16 21.43 -31.98 1.39
C THR A 16 21.34 -30.65 0.63
N PRO A 17 22.45 -29.91 0.42
CA PRO A 17 22.44 -28.54 -0.12
C PRO A 17 21.94 -28.40 -1.57
N ALA A 18 21.85 -29.51 -2.33
CA ALA A 18 21.38 -29.51 -3.72
C ALA A 18 19.84 -29.46 -3.86
N GLY A 19 19.08 -29.89 -2.86
CA GLY A 19 17.61 -29.91 -2.92
C GLY A 19 16.98 -28.55 -2.62
N VAL A 20 17.62 -27.76 -1.75
CA VAL A 20 17.14 -26.44 -1.32
C VAL A 20 17.24 -25.42 -2.46
N THR A 21 18.30 -25.49 -3.28
CA THR A 21 18.49 -24.60 -4.44
C THR A 21 17.48 -24.87 -5.55
N GLY A 22 17.14 -26.14 -5.82
CA GLY A 22 16.14 -26.50 -6.83
C GLY A 22 14.73 -26.00 -6.48
N LEU A 23 14.33 -26.12 -5.21
CA LEU A 23 13.02 -25.66 -4.73
C LEU A 23 12.88 -24.13 -4.77
N LEU A 24 13.98 -23.42 -4.50
CA LEU A 24 13.98 -21.95 -4.48
C LEU A 24 13.91 -21.38 -5.91
N VAL A 25 14.55 -22.06 -6.87
CA VAL A 25 14.45 -21.72 -8.30
C VAL A 25 13.03 -21.93 -8.83
N SER A 26 12.35 -23.03 -8.46
CA SER A 26 10.97 -23.25 -8.91
C SER A 26 10.01 -22.20 -8.36
N VAL A 27 10.16 -21.79 -7.10
CA VAL A 27 9.34 -20.73 -6.49
C VAL A 27 9.55 -19.38 -7.19
N ILE A 28 10.79 -19.03 -7.54
CA ILE A 28 11.07 -17.79 -8.28
C ILE A 28 10.47 -17.82 -9.68
N ILE A 29 10.54 -18.95 -10.39
CA ILE A 29 9.92 -19.10 -11.72
C ILE A 29 8.40 -18.93 -11.64
N GLU A 30 7.76 -19.49 -10.61
CA GLU A 30 6.33 -19.30 -10.35
C GLU A 30 5.98 -17.84 -10.08
N TRP A 31 6.83 -17.11 -9.34
CA TRP A 31 6.62 -15.67 -9.12
C TRP A 31 6.73 -14.88 -10.41
N LEU A 32 7.74 -15.15 -11.24
CA LEU A 32 7.94 -14.46 -12.52
C LEU A 32 6.79 -14.68 -13.50
N ALA A 33 6.08 -15.81 -13.38
CA ALA A 33 4.89 -16.10 -14.16
C ALA A 33 3.60 -15.44 -13.62
N ASP A 34 3.58 -14.97 -12.36
CA ASP A 34 2.40 -14.33 -11.76
C ASP A 34 2.25 -12.89 -12.31
N PRO A 35 1.06 -12.49 -12.81
CA PRO A 35 0.81 -11.12 -13.27
C PRO A 35 1.06 -10.04 -12.20
N LEU A 36 1.00 -10.38 -10.90
CA LEU A 36 1.32 -9.45 -9.81
C LEU A 36 2.81 -9.15 -9.70
N PHE A 37 3.69 -9.92 -10.33
CA PHE A 37 5.11 -9.61 -10.35
C PHE A 37 5.40 -8.26 -11.00
N VAL A 38 4.59 -7.87 -12.00
CA VAL A 38 4.66 -6.53 -12.60
C VAL A 38 4.44 -5.46 -11.53
N LYS A 39 3.50 -5.68 -10.61
CA LYS A 39 3.24 -4.76 -9.49
C LYS A 39 4.34 -4.75 -8.46
N THR A 40 4.92 -5.91 -8.14
CA THR A 40 6.12 -6.00 -7.29
C THR A 40 7.23 -5.13 -7.85
N LYS A 41 7.49 -5.23 -9.16
CA LYS A 41 8.51 -4.43 -9.84
C LYS A 41 8.17 -2.94 -9.83
N GLU A 42 6.93 -2.55 -10.15
CA GLU A 42 6.51 -1.14 -10.13
C GLU A 42 6.70 -0.50 -8.74
N ILE A 43 6.35 -1.21 -7.66
CA ILE A 43 6.54 -0.73 -6.29
C ILE A 43 8.05 -0.57 -5.99
N TRP A 44 8.84 -1.57 -6.36
CA TRP A 44 10.29 -1.54 -6.17
C TRP A 44 10.96 -0.39 -6.92
N ASP A 45 10.58 -0.17 -8.19
CA ASP A 45 11.09 0.93 -9.01
C ASP A 45 10.74 2.29 -8.39
N GLU A 46 9.50 2.48 -7.93
CA GLU A 46 9.08 3.71 -7.26
C GLU A 46 9.85 3.99 -5.97
N PHE A 47 10.01 2.99 -5.12
CA PHE A 47 10.74 3.13 -3.85
C PHE A 47 12.22 3.43 -4.09
N ARG A 48 12.81 2.76 -5.08
CA ARG A 48 14.19 3.00 -5.47
C ARG A 48 14.40 4.43 -5.98
N ILE A 49 13.47 4.97 -6.77
CA ILE A 49 13.54 6.36 -7.24
C ILE A 49 13.47 7.32 -6.06
N THR A 50 12.48 7.16 -5.16
CA THR A 50 12.30 8.02 -4.00
C THR A 50 13.54 8.05 -3.09
N ILE A 51 14.15 6.88 -2.85
CA ILE A 51 15.37 6.80 -2.05
C ILE A 51 16.56 7.45 -2.76
N ARG A 52 16.70 7.26 -4.08
CA ARG A 52 17.78 7.89 -4.87
C ARG A 52 17.69 9.40 -4.89
N GLU A 53 16.49 9.96 -4.81
CA GLU A 53 16.25 11.39 -4.70
C GLU A 53 16.57 11.95 -3.29
N GLY A 54 16.95 11.08 -2.34
CA GLY A 54 17.31 11.47 -0.97
C GLY A 54 16.10 11.88 -0.13
N LEU A 55 14.90 11.50 -0.54
CA LEU A 55 13.66 11.92 0.13
C LEU A 55 13.34 11.06 1.36
N ALA A 56 13.89 9.86 1.46
CA ALA A 56 13.75 8.96 2.61
C ALA A 56 15.10 8.77 3.33
N ILE A 57 15.05 8.57 4.65
CA ILE A 57 16.24 8.33 5.49
C ILE A 57 16.90 6.97 5.18
N VAL A 58 16.16 6.04 4.58
CA VAL A 58 16.62 4.68 4.27
C VAL A 58 17.61 4.68 3.10
N GLU A 59 18.79 4.07 3.27
CA GLU A 59 19.74 3.86 2.18
C GLU A 59 19.36 2.64 1.30
N PHE A 60 19.38 2.83 -0.02
CA PHE A 60 19.11 1.74 -0.97
C PHE A 60 20.36 0.89 -1.20
N THR A 61 20.49 -0.18 -0.42
CA THR A 61 21.54 -1.19 -0.57
C THR A 61 21.01 -2.44 -1.30
N PRO A 62 21.87 -3.34 -1.82
CA PRO A 62 21.42 -4.60 -2.41
C PRO A 62 20.57 -5.45 -1.45
N SER A 63 20.83 -5.39 -0.15
CA SER A 63 20.04 -6.11 0.86
C SER A 63 18.67 -5.47 1.09
N THR A 64 18.59 -4.13 1.17
CA THR A 64 17.31 -3.41 1.21
C THR A 64 16.47 -3.71 -0.03
N SER A 65 17.11 -3.70 -1.21
CA SER A 65 16.47 -4.04 -2.48
C SER A 65 15.88 -5.46 -2.47
N ALA A 66 16.63 -6.45 -1.99
CA ALA A 66 16.17 -7.83 -1.90
C ALA A 66 14.99 -7.96 -0.92
N LYS A 67 15.08 -7.33 0.26
CA LYS A 67 13.99 -7.29 1.25
C LYS A 67 12.71 -6.68 0.68
N CYS A 68 12.82 -5.64 -0.15
CA CYS A 68 11.66 -5.02 -0.80
C CYS A 68 10.96 -6.00 -1.74
N LEU A 69 11.72 -6.69 -2.60
CA LEU A 69 11.17 -7.67 -3.53
C LEU A 69 10.57 -8.89 -2.81
N GLU A 70 11.20 -9.33 -1.72
CA GLU A 70 10.70 -10.42 -0.88
C GLU A 70 9.40 -10.02 -0.18
N PHE A 71 9.34 -8.83 0.40
CA PHE A 71 8.15 -8.34 1.09
C PHE A 71 6.96 -8.15 0.13
N PHE A 72 7.20 -7.53 -1.03
CA PHE A 72 6.18 -7.28 -2.04
C PHE A 72 6.07 -8.41 -3.08
N CYS A 73 6.53 -9.63 -2.79
CA CYS A 73 6.38 -10.73 -3.74
C CYS A 73 4.89 -11.09 -3.98
N PRO A 74 4.52 -11.66 -5.14
CA PRO A 74 3.14 -11.98 -5.48
C PRO A 74 2.34 -12.74 -4.40
N PRO A 75 2.86 -13.81 -3.75
CA PRO A 75 2.10 -14.51 -2.71
C PRO A 75 1.86 -13.62 -1.47
N ASN A 76 2.84 -12.79 -1.09
CA ASN A 76 2.71 -11.85 0.02
C ASN A 76 1.69 -10.76 -0.29
N ILE A 77 1.71 -10.20 -1.50
CA ILE A 77 0.69 -9.23 -1.94
C ILE A 77 -0.71 -9.83 -1.80
N ARG A 78 -0.93 -11.06 -2.28
CA ARG A 78 -2.24 -11.74 -2.18
C ARG A 78 -2.65 -11.98 -0.72
N ASN A 79 -1.71 -12.42 0.12
CA ASN A 79 -1.95 -12.70 1.53
C ASN A 79 -2.33 -11.43 2.30
N TYR A 80 -1.50 -10.39 2.20
CA TYR A 80 -1.72 -9.13 2.90
C TYR A 80 -2.96 -8.39 2.39
N LEU A 81 -3.26 -8.42 1.08
CA LEU A 81 -4.52 -7.91 0.57
C LEU A 81 -5.72 -8.65 1.16
N LYS A 82 -5.66 -9.98 1.30
CA LYS A 82 -6.73 -10.74 1.95
C LYS A 82 -6.94 -10.29 3.40
N LEU A 83 -5.86 -10.04 4.15
CA LEU A 83 -5.94 -9.50 5.51
C LEU A 83 -6.55 -8.09 5.53
N PHE A 84 -6.15 -7.21 4.61
CA PHE A 84 -6.74 -5.89 4.42
C PHE A 84 -8.27 -6.00 4.22
N TRP A 85 -8.72 -6.86 3.30
CA TRP A 85 -10.14 -7.01 2.99
C TRP A 85 -10.96 -7.60 4.14
N ASN A 86 -10.35 -8.50 4.93
CA ASN A 86 -11.06 -9.20 6.00
C ASN A 86 -11.11 -8.39 7.30
N ARG A 87 -10.05 -7.65 7.61
CA ARG A 87 -9.88 -6.96 8.90
C ARG A 87 -10.14 -5.47 8.80
N TRP A 88 -9.53 -4.81 7.81
CA TRP A 88 -9.59 -3.35 7.73
C TRP A 88 -10.77 -2.80 6.93
N TYR A 89 -11.17 -3.47 5.84
CA TYR A 89 -12.16 -2.94 4.91
C TYR A 89 -13.49 -2.52 5.54
N ARG A 90 -13.91 -3.20 6.63
CA ARG A 90 -15.11 -2.86 7.38
C ARG A 90 -15.08 -1.44 7.95
N HIS A 91 -13.88 -0.91 8.22
CA HIS A 91 -13.66 0.41 8.79
C HIS A 91 -13.59 1.52 7.74
N THR A 92 -13.27 1.21 6.48
CA THR A 92 -13.13 2.22 5.41
C THR A 92 -13.66 1.71 4.07
N LEU A 93 -14.87 2.14 3.69
CA LEU A 93 -15.50 1.85 2.38
C LEU A 93 -15.00 2.79 1.26
N ILE A 94 -13.70 3.10 1.27
CA ILE A 94 -13.10 4.04 0.31
C ILE A 94 -12.83 3.38 -1.04
N ILE A 95 -12.63 2.06 -1.05
CA ILE A 95 -12.42 1.27 -2.27
C ILE A 95 -13.62 0.35 -2.49
N TYR A 96 -14.19 0.36 -3.70
CA TYR A 96 -15.27 -0.56 -4.04
C TYR A 96 -14.70 -1.94 -4.39
N LYS A 97 -14.87 -2.90 -3.47
CA LYS A 97 -14.28 -4.26 -3.58
C LYS A 97 -14.63 -5.00 -4.87
N PRO A 98 -15.88 -4.98 -5.39
CA PRO A 98 -16.22 -5.72 -6.62
C PRO A 98 -15.48 -5.25 -7.88
N THR A 99 -15.06 -3.99 -7.92
CA THR A 99 -14.29 -3.43 -9.06
C THR A 99 -12.79 -3.45 -8.84
N PHE A 100 -12.32 -3.91 -7.68
CA PHE A 100 -10.90 -3.90 -7.36
C PHE A 100 -10.16 -5.01 -8.10
N ASP A 101 -9.12 -4.62 -8.84
CA ASP A 101 -8.21 -5.52 -9.53
C ASP A 101 -6.77 -5.13 -9.15
N ALA A 102 -6.08 -6.00 -8.42
CA ALA A 102 -4.72 -5.74 -7.96
C ALA A 102 -3.73 -5.52 -9.11
N THR A 103 -3.98 -6.13 -10.29
CA THR A 103 -3.11 -5.98 -11.47
C THR A 103 -3.29 -4.64 -12.18
N LYS A 104 -4.44 -3.97 -12.01
CA LYS A 104 -4.76 -2.68 -12.64
C LYS A 104 -4.67 -1.50 -11.67
N THR A 105 -4.54 -1.78 -10.38
CA THR A 105 -4.45 -0.76 -9.34
C THR A 105 -3.10 -0.04 -9.43
N PRO A 106 -3.05 1.30 -9.24
CA PRO A 106 -1.79 2.03 -9.13
C PRO A 106 -0.88 1.44 -8.05
N CYS A 107 0.43 1.34 -8.33
CA CYS A 107 1.38 0.62 -7.48
C CYS A 107 1.44 1.16 -6.04
N LEU A 108 1.42 2.48 -5.83
CA LEU A 108 1.47 3.09 -4.49
C LEU A 108 0.18 2.88 -3.68
N LEU A 109 -0.99 2.85 -4.35
CA LEU A 109 -2.24 2.49 -3.69
C LEU A 109 -2.22 1.01 -3.28
N LEU A 110 -1.75 0.14 -4.17
CA LEU A 110 -1.57 -1.28 -3.86
C LEU A 110 -0.57 -1.49 -2.71
N ALA A 111 0.56 -0.79 -2.72
CA ALA A 111 1.58 -0.87 -1.68
C ALA A 111 1.01 -0.49 -0.31
N THR A 112 0.27 0.62 -0.21
CA THR A 112 -0.34 1.02 1.07
C THR A 112 -1.39 0.05 1.56
N MET A 113 -2.19 -0.55 0.68
CA MET A 113 -3.13 -1.62 1.05
C MET A 113 -2.40 -2.87 1.57
N VAL A 114 -1.28 -3.23 0.94
CA VAL A 114 -0.43 -4.36 1.35
C VAL A 114 0.20 -4.09 2.72
N LEU A 115 0.80 -2.92 2.93
CA LEU A 115 1.39 -2.52 4.23
C LEU A 115 0.36 -2.56 5.36
N LEU A 116 -0.84 -2.07 5.09
CA LEU A 116 -1.94 -2.08 6.05
C LEU A 116 -2.43 -3.49 6.34
N GLY A 117 -2.47 -4.36 5.33
CA GLY A 117 -2.72 -5.79 5.50
C GLY A 117 -1.67 -6.49 6.37
N ALA A 118 -0.39 -6.17 6.17
CA ALA A 118 0.73 -6.75 6.92
C ALA A 118 0.75 -6.29 8.39
N ILE A 119 0.53 -5.00 8.66
CA ILE A 119 0.39 -4.48 10.04
C ILE A 119 -0.81 -5.10 10.77
N MET A 120 -1.85 -5.49 10.03
CA MET A 120 -3.01 -6.19 10.57
C MET A 120 -2.80 -7.71 10.71
N SER A 121 -1.63 -8.25 10.36
CA SER A 121 -1.28 -9.65 10.56
C SER A 121 -1.17 -9.98 12.06
N GLN A 122 -1.31 -11.26 12.40
CA GLN A 122 -1.02 -11.72 13.77
C GLN A 122 0.47 -12.01 13.96
N ASN A 123 1.24 -12.06 12.87
CA ASN A 123 2.67 -12.25 12.92
C ASN A 123 3.37 -10.89 13.05
N GLU A 124 4.15 -10.72 14.11
CA GLU A 124 4.90 -9.49 14.35
C GLU A 124 6.02 -9.28 13.32
N GLU A 125 6.52 -10.35 12.69
CA GLU A 125 7.52 -10.23 11.62
C GLU A 125 6.93 -9.53 10.39
N ASP A 126 5.68 -9.82 10.03
CA ASP A 126 4.99 -9.17 8.91
C ASP A 126 4.79 -7.67 9.20
N ALA A 127 4.37 -7.34 10.43
CA ALA A 127 4.15 -5.97 10.87
C ALA A 127 5.48 -5.19 10.94
N SER A 128 6.54 -5.80 11.49
CA SER A 128 7.87 -5.21 11.53
C SER A 128 8.41 -4.96 10.11
N GLY A 129 8.27 -5.93 9.21
CA GLY A 129 8.68 -5.77 7.81
C GLY A 129 7.91 -4.64 7.11
N ALA A 130 6.63 -4.43 7.44
CA ALA A 130 5.86 -3.32 6.90
C ALA A 130 6.34 -1.95 7.41
N ARG A 131 6.76 -1.85 8.69
CA ARG A 131 7.25 -0.61 9.29
C ARG A 131 8.47 -0.06 8.57
N ASP A 132 9.38 -0.93 8.11
CA ASP A 132 10.59 -0.57 7.37
C ASP A 132 10.28 0.22 6.07
N TRP A 133 9.10 0.03 5.50
CA TRP A 133 8.70 0.64 4.23
C TRP A 133 7.80 1.87 4.37
N LEU A 134 7.31 2.20 5.57
CA LEU A 134 6.33 3.27 5.77
C LEU A 134 6.86 4.64 5.34
N GLU A 135 8.10 4.96 5.70
CA GLU A 135 8.70 6.24 5.34
C GLU A 135 8.90 6.38 3.83
N VAL A 136 9.44 5.35 3.18
CA VAL A 136 9.65 5.35 1.73
C VAL A 136 8.33 5.45 0.99
N ALA A 137 7.29 4.73 1.45
CA ALA A 137 5.95 4.80 0.88
C ALA A 137 5.33 6.20 1.06
N GLU A 138 5.47 6.79 2.25
CA GLU A 138 5.01 8.13 2.58
C GLU A 138 5.64 9.18 1.65
N GLU A 139 6.95 9.12 1.42
CA GLU A 139 7.62 10.08 0.54
C GLU A 139 7.33 9.82 -0.94
N SER A 140 7.20 8.54 -1.33
CA SER A 140 6.82 8.17 -2.71
C SER A 140 5.43 8.66 -3.11
N ILE A 141 4.50 8.76 -2.16
CA ILE A 141 3.15 9.28 -2.42
C ILE A 141 3.16 10.82 -2.47
N PHE A 142 3.96 11.47 -1.64
CA PHE A 142 3.93 12.91 -1.51
C PHE A 142 4.89 13.66 -2.43
N LYS A 143 5.85 12.97 -3.06
CA LYS A 143 6.64 13.51 -4.19
C LYS A 143 5.78 13.84 -5.40
N ASP A 144 4.56 13.31 -5.50
CA ASP A 144 3.66 13.59 -6.61
C ASP A 144 3.42 15.11 -6.72
N LYS A 145 3.74 15.66 -7.90
CA LYS A 145 3.67 17.10 -8.17
C LYS A 145 2.26 17.65 -7.98
N TRP A 146 1.22 16.88 -8.23
CA TRP A 146 -0.15 17.32 -7.99
C TRP A 146 -0.39 17.54 -6.49
N LEU A 147 0.01 16.57 -5.66
CA LEU A 147 -0.11 16.67 -4.20
C LEU A 147 0.79 17.77 -3.63
N SER A 148 2.01 17.89 -4.14
CA SER A 148 2.98 18.92 -3.76
C SER A 148 2.60 20.33 -4.23
N SER A 149 2.01 20.48 -5.41
CA SER A 149 1.51 21.79 -5.90
C SER A 149 0.40 22.33 -5.01
N TYR A 150 -0.42 21.43 -4.45
CA TYR A 150 -1.41 21.80 -3.45
C TYR A 150 -0.77 22.27 -2.14
N LEU A 151 0.31 21.62 -1.68
CA LEU A 151 1.08 22.09 -0.51
C LEU A 151 1.63 23.51 -0.73
N ALA A 152 1.99 23.85 -1.97
CA ALA A 152 2.55 25.14 -2.34
C ALA A 152 1.49 26.23 -2.63
N ASN A 153 0.19 25.92 -2.52
CA ASN A 153 -0.92 26.78 -2.98
C ASN A 153 -0.78 27.25 -4.44
N SER A 154 0.01 26.54 -5.26
CA SER A 154 0.19 26.86 -6.67
C SER A 154 -0.80 26.02 -7.46
N VAL A 155 -1.98 26.60 -7.72
CA VAL A 155 -3.01 25.99 -8.55
C VAL A 155 -2.53 26.03 -10.00
N ASN A 156 -1.72 25.04 -10.37
CA ASN A 156 -1.47 24.76 -11.77
C ASN A 156 -2.57 23.77 -12.19
N ASP A 157 -3.32 24.13 -13.25
CA ASP A 157 -4.32 23.31 -13.92
C ASP A 157 -3.66 22.09 -14.57
N CYS A 158 -3.15 21.16 -13.75
CA CYS A 158 -2.71 19.88 -14.23
C CYS A 158 -3.99 19.05 -14.46
N PHE A 159 -4.39 18.94 -15.73
CA PHE A 159 -5.49 18.08 -16.19
C PHE A 159 -5.16 16.59 -15.96
N VAL A 160 -5.10 16.17 -14.69
CA VAL A 160 -5.01 14.77 -14.29
C VAL A 160 -6.42 14.21 -14.25
N SER A 161 -6.64 13.02 -14.82
CA SER A 161 -7.93 12.33 -14.76
C SER A 161 -8.42 12.23 -13.31
N ASN A 162 -9.70 12.53 -13.07
CA ASN A 162 -10.34 12.44 -11.75
C ASN A 162 -10.06 11.10 -11.05
N ARG A 163 -9.95 10.00 -11.82
CA ARG A 163 -9.63 8.69 -11.24
C ARG A 163 -8.22 8.61 -10.66
N ALA A 164 -7.22 9.15 -11.36
CA ALA A 164 -5.83 9.12 -10.90
C ALA A 164 -5.65 9.98 -9.64
N GLN A 165 -6.30 11.15 -9.59
CA GLN A 165 -6.35 12.01 -8.39
C GLN A 165 -7.01 11.30 -7.22
N VAL A 166 -8.16 10.64 -7.45
CA VAL A 166 -8.84 9.86 -6.41
C VAL A 166 -7.95 8.73 -5.89
N THR A 167 -7.30 7.96 -6.77
CA THR A 167 -6.42 6.88 -6.33
C THR A 167 -5.19 7.38 -5.56
N GLN A 168 -4.65 8.54 -5.95
CA GLN A 168 -3.55 9.18 -5.23
C GLN A 168 -3.99 9.65 -3.85
N LEU A 169 -5.18 10.23 -3.75
CA LEU A 169 -5.77 10.64 -2.47
C LEU A 169 -6.07 9.43 -1.57
N GLN A 170 -6.53 8.31 -2.14
CA GLN A 170 -6.73 7.05 -1.42
C GLN A 170 -5.41 6.52 -0.84
N ALA A 171 -4.33 6.52 -1.63
CA ALA A 171 -3.01 6.11 -1.17
C ALA A 171 -2.50 7.04 -0.05
N ALA A 172 -2.62 8.36 -0.24
CA ALA A 172 -2.25 9.37 0.76
C ALA A 172 -3.06 9.22 2.06
N PHE A 173 -4.34 8.88 1.96
CA PHE A 173 -5.18 8.63 3.12
C PHE A 173 -4.73 7.40 3.90
N PHE A 174 -4.46 6.28 3.23
CA PHE A 174 -4.00 5.06 3.89
C PHE A 174 -2.64 5.22 4.55
N ILE A 175 -1.68 5.86 3.88
CA ILE A 175 -0.36 6.07 4.49
C ILE A 175 -0.42 7.01 5.70
N CYS A 176 -1.34 7.99 5.70
CA CYS A 176 -1.58 8.82 6.88
C CYS A 176 -2.13 8.05 8.07
N ILE A 177 -3.03 7.09 7.84
CA ILE A 177 -3.50 6.20 8.89
C ILE A 177 -2.35 5.35 9.43
N LEU A 178 -1.58 4.73 8.53
CA LEU A 178 -0.45 3.88 8.90
C LEU A 178 0.59 4.61 9.73
N GLN A 179 1.02 5.80 9.30
CA GLN A 179 1.99 6.60 10.02
C GLN A 179 1.44 7.13 11.36
N ASN A 180 0.13 7.33 11.48
CA ASN A 180 -0.46 7.72 12.77
C ASN A 180 -0.46 6.56 13.77
N TRP A 181 -0.57 5.31 13.33
CA TRP A 181 -0.51 4.14 14.20
C TRP A 181 0.93 3.70 14.50
N GLU A 182 1.65 3.29 13.45
CA GLU A 182 2.94 2.59 13.54
C GLU A 182 4.14 3.50 13.24
N GLY A 183 3.90 4.74 12.83
CA GLY A 183 4.96 5.70 12.52
C GLY A 183 5.73 6.17 13.74
N SER A 184 6.94 6.68 13.50
CA SER A 184 7.76 7.36 14.49
C SER A 184 7.11 8.66 15.00
N ASP A 185 7.54 9.19 16.14
CA ASP A 185 6.99 10.45 16.66
C ASP A 185 7.20 11.64 15.71
N SER A 186 8.30 11.63 14.96
CA SER A 186 8.56 12.61 13.90
C SER A 186 7.57 12.44 12.74
N ALA A 187 7.29 11.21 12.30
CA ALA A 187 6.28 10.92 11.29
C ALA A 187 4.88 11.32 11.74
N LYS A 188 4.47 10.97 12.96
CA LYS A 188 3.19 11.37 13.56
C LYS A 188 3.02 12.88 13.61
N THR A 189 4.07 13.61 14.00
CA THR A 189 4.07 15.07 14.02
C THR A 189 3.94 15.67 12.62
N ARG A 190 4.68 15.15 11.65
CA ARG A 190 4.63 15.57 10.24
C ARG A 190 3.25 15.35 9.64
N ILE A 191 2.64 14.20 9.93
CA ILE A 191 1.31 13.84 9.44
C ILE A 191 0.24 14.78 10.00
N ARG A 192 0.27 15.08 11.31
CA ARG A 192 -0.68 16.01 11.94
C ARG A 192 -0.54 17.46 11.46
N ARG A 193 0.70 17.93 11.24
CA ARG A 193 0.96 19.35 10.92
C ARG A 193 0.88 19.68 9.43
N SER A 194 1.35 18.80 8.56
CA SER A 194 1.50 19.09 7.13
C SER A 194 0.54 18.28 6.26
N ARG A 195 0.34 17.00 6.56
CA ARG A 195 -0.29 16.06 5.62
C ARG A 195 -1.80 15.89 5.84
N HIS A 196 -2.28 15.93 7.08
CA HIS A 196 -3.72 15.86 7.38
C HIS A 196 -4.50 17.09 6.90
N GLY A 197 -3.96 18.30 7.10
CA GLY A 197 -4.57 19.54 6.60
C GLY A 197 -4.75 19.50 5.08
N MET A 198 -3.75 18.94 4.37
CA MET A 198 -3.77 18.78 2.93
C MET A 198 -4.84 17.78 2.46
N LEU A 199 -4.97 16.61 3.09
CA LEU A 199 -6.03 15.64 2.74
C LEU A 199 -7.43 16.25 2.86
N VAL A 200 -7.67 17.00 3.93
CA VAL A 200 -8.96 17.67 4.18
C VAL A 200 -9.21 18.72 3.09
N ALA A 201 -8.22 19.54 2.80
CA ALA A 201 -8.36 20.66 1.89
C ALA A 201 -8.46 20.21 0.41
N VAL A 202 -7.73 19.18 -0.01
CA VAL A 202 -7.87 18.53 -1.33
C VAL A 202 -9.26 17.93 -1.52
N ARG A 203 -9.81 17.29 -0.48
CA ARG A 203 -11.18 16.75 -0.52
C ARG A 203 -12.23 17.85 -0.72
N TYR A 204 -12.11 18.97 -0.01
CA TYR A 204 -13.04 20.10 -0.18
C TYR A 204 -12.94 20.72 -1.57
N TRP A 205 -11.72 20.88 -2.11
CA TRP A 205 -11.52 21.47 -3.43
C TRP A 205 -12.03 20.58 -4.56
N THR A 206 -11.73 19.28 -4.52
CA THR A 206 -12.27 18.30 -5.48
C THR A 206 -13.79 18.26 -5.45
N ALA A 207 -14.41 18.33 -4.28
CA ALA A 207 -15.86 18.43 -4.16
C ALA A 207 -16.41 19.74 -4.78
N ALA A 208 -15.72 20.86 -4.60
CA ALA A 208 -16.14 22.17 -5.13
C ALA A 208 -15.94 22.34 -6.64
N HIS A 209 -14.86 21.79 -7.22
CA HIS A 209 -14.49 22.01 -8.63
C HIS A 209 -14.88 20.86 -9.57
N LEU A 210 -14.93 19.61 -9.08
CA LEU A 210 -15.33 18.45 -9.88
C LEU A 210 -16.83 18.13 -9.75
N GLY A 211 -17.60 18.98 -9.06
CA GLY A 211 -19.05 18.83 -8.92
C GLY A 211 -19.44 17.52 -8.22
N TRP A 212 -18.71 17.12 -7.16
CA TRP A 212 -19.09 15.95 -6.38
C TRP A 212 -20.34 16.32 -5.55
N PRO A 213 -21.52 15.73 -5.79
CA PRO A 213 -22.71 16.08 -5.05
C PRO A 213 -22.57 15.53 -3.64
N ILE A 214 -22.24 16.41 -2.68
CA ILE A 214 -22.27 16.11 -1.25
C ILE A 214 -23.69 15.60 -0.85
N ALA A 215 -24.71 15.94 -1.63
CA ALA A 215 -26.09 15.47 -1.45
C ALA A 215 -26.29 13.95 -1.69
N ASP A 216 -25.51 13.29 -2.56
CA ASP A 216 -25.76 11.88 -2.90
C ASP A 216 -25.15 10.89 -1.90
N LEU A 217 -24.13 11.31 -1.14
CA LEU A 217 -23.58 10.51 -0.05
C LEU A 217 -24.51 10.46 1.17
N CYS A 218 -25.31 11.50 1.40
CA CYS A 218 -26.36 11.47 2.42
C CYS A 218 -27.53 10.54 2.03
N ARG A 219 -27.84 10.44 0.72
CA ARG A 219 -28.95 9.62 0.23
C ARG A 219 -28.67 8.11 0.27
N GLN A 220 -27.41 7.68 0.18
CA GLN A 220 -27.06 6.25 0.36
C GLN A 220 -27.20 5.76 1.81
N ARG A 221 -27.38 6.66 2.79
CA ARG A 221 -27.64 6.30 4.19
C ARG A 221 -29.11 5.97 4.47
N GLU A 222 -30.03 6.35 3.60
CA GLU A 222 -31.49 6.13 3.77
C GLU A 222 -32.00 4.85 3.08
N ILE A 223 -31.16 4.13 2.33
CA ILE A 223 -31.55 2.89 1.62
C ILE A 223 -31.26 1.63 2.45
N PHE A 224 -30.60 1.76 3.61
CA PHE A 224 -30.22 0.64 4.50
C PHE A 224 -30.79 0.75 5.93
N THR A 225 -31.93 1.40 6.08
CA THR A 225 -32.77 1.30 7.30
C THR A 225 -34.15 0.79 6.94
#